data_AF-A0A838K935-F1
#
_entry.id   AF-A0A838K935-F1
#
_cell.length_a   1.000
_cell.length_b   1.000
_cell.length_c   1.000
_cell.angle_alpha   90.00
_cell.angle_beta   90.00
_cell.angle_gamma   90.00
#
_symmetry.space_group_name_H-M   'P 1'
#
loop_
_entity.id
_entity.type
_entity.pdbx_description
1 polymer ?
#
loop_
_entity_poly.entity_id
_entity_poly.type
_entity_poly.pdbx_seq_one_letter_code
_entity_poly.pdbx_strand_id
1 'polypeptide(L)'
;ADDLLPERALSGDGQARHHLVDTIFRPLARDKVLLQTLSTHTEQGGSLEGTARALFVHVNTVRYRLRRIEEVTGLAPSHPRDAYTLRVAMTLGRLREPGA
;
A
#
# COMPACT_ATOMS: atom_id res chain seq x y z
N ALA A 1 -20.69 0.30 -2.71
CA ALA A 1 -20.82 1.66 -2.13
C ALA A 1 -19.47 2.33 -1.86
N ASP A 2 -18.39 1.58 -1.58
CA ASP A 2 -17.01 2.08 -1.77
C ASP A 2 -16.51 1.89 -3.22
N ASP A 3 -17.45 1.95 -4.17
CA ASP A 3 -17.12 1.83 -5.58
C ASP A 3 -16.35 3.07 -6.00
N LEU A 4 -15.14 2.83 -6.51
CA LEU A 4 -14.27 3.82 -7.14
C LEU A 4 -13.51 4.80 -6.22
N LEU A 5 -13.15 4.40 -5.00
CA LEU A 5 -12.30 5.21 -4.10
C LEU A 5 -11.04 5.79 -4.78
N PRO A 6 -10.17 5.00 -5.45
CA PRO A 6 -8.99 5.57 -6.09
C PRO A 6 -9.34 6.49 -7.27
N GLU A 7 -10.37 6.20 -8.06
CA GLU A 7 -10.78 7.06 -9.19
C GLU A 7 -11.37 8.38 -8.72
N ARG A 8 -12.17 8.37 -7.64
CA ARG A 8 -12.70 9.59 -7.02
C ARG A 8 -11.57 10.46 -6.51
N ALA A 9 -10.60 9.87 -5.82
CA ALA A 9 -9.43 10.59 -5.35
C ALA A 9 -8.61 11.21 -6.50
N LEU A 10 -8.47 10.51 -7.62
CA LEU A 10 -7.83 11.03 -8.83
C LEU A 10 -8.65 12.14 -9.50
N SER A 11 -9.97 12.03 -9.48
CA SER A 11 -10.91 13.05 -9.99
C SER A 11 -10.98 14.32 -9.14
N GLY A 12 -10.20 14.40 -8.05
CA GLY A 12 -10.12 15.58 -7.19
C GLY A 12 -11.00 15.54 -5.94
N ASP A 13 -11.70 14.42 -5.68
CA ASP A 13 -12.50 14.25 -4.47
C ASP A 13 -11.60 14.26 -3.22
N GLY A 14 -11.67 15.35 -2.45
CA GLY A 14 -10.91 15.53 -1.24
C GLY A 14 -11.27 14.53 -0.13
N GLN A 15 -12.53 14.10 -0.04
CA GLN A 15 -12.97 13.11 0.94
C GLN A 15 -12.40 11.73 0.60
N ALA A 16 -12.42 11.34 -0.67
CA ALA A 16 -11.80 10.09 -1.10
C ALA A 16 -10.27 10.10 -0.85
N ARG A 17 -9.60 11.24 -1.08
CA ARG A 17 -8.17 11.40 -0.75
C ARG A 17 -7.90 11.26 0.75
N HIS A 18 -8.69 11.92 1.61
CA HIS A 18 -8.56 11.79 3.06
C HIS A 18 -8.81 10.35 3.51
N HIS A 19 -9.86 9.71 3.00
CA HIS A 19 -10.16 8.32 3.31
C HIS A 19 -8.96 7.42 3.00
N LEU A 20 -8.43 7.45 1.77
CA LEU A 20 -7.26 6.63 1.39
C LEU A 20 -6.04 6.88 2.28
N VAL A 21 -5.79 8.12 2.68
CA VAL A 21 -4.64 8.45 3.54
C VAL A 21 -4.87 7.96 4.97
N ASP A 22 -6.08 8.14 5.49
CA ASP A 22 -6.39 7.87 6.90
C ASP A 22 -6.57 6.38 7.18
N THR A 23 -7.12 5.61 6.24
CA THR A 23 -7.41 4.18 6.45
C THR A 23 -6.33 3.25 5.90
N ILE A 24 -5.49 3.71 4.97
CA ILE A 24 -4.44 2.87 4.36
C ILE A 24 -3.05 3.40 4.69
N PHE A 25 -2.74 4.64 4.30
CA PHE A 25 -1.37 5.15 4.44
C PHE A 25 -0.95 5.30 5.89
N ARG A 26 -1.73 6.02 6.72
CA ARG A 26 -1.36 6.29 8.12
C ARG A 26 -1.22 5.03 8.97
N PRO A 27 -2.09 4.00 8.87
CA PRO A 27 -1.88 2.74 9.57
C PRO A 27 -0.58 2.05 9.16
N LEU A 28 -0.25 2.04 7.86
CA LEU A 28 1.01 1.48 7.37
C LEU A 28 2.22 2.32 7.76
N ALA A 29 2.12 3.65 7.80
CA ALA A 29 3.21 4.54 8.19
C ALA A 29 3.64 4.36 9.66
N ARG A 30 2.76 3.83 10.52
CA ARG A 30 3.12 3.45 11.89
C ARG A 30 4.06 2.24 11.94
N ASP A 31 4.06 1.40 10.91
CA ASP A 31 4.95 0.26 10.76
C ASP A 31 5.84 0.45 9.51
N LYS A 32 7.00 1.06 9.73
CA LYS A 32 7.98 1.36 8.67
C LYS A 32 8.37 0.11 7.86
N VAL A 33 8.36 -1.07 8.48
CA VAL A 33 8.74 -2.31 7.83
C VAL A 33 7.66 -2.76 6.84
N LEU A 34 6.38 -2.66 7.22
CA LEU A 34 5.27 -2.95 6.32
C LEU A 34 5.19 -1.93 5.20
N LEU A 35 5.33 -0.63 5.51
CA LEU A 35 5.34 0.44 4.53
C LEU A 35 6.45 0.24 3.47
N GLN A 36 7.68 -0.06 3.93
CA GLN A 36 8.81 -0.35 3.06
C GLN A 36 8.54 -1.60 2.22
N THR A 37 7.98 -2.66 2.84
CA THR A 37 7.68 -3.90 2.12
C THR A 37 6.66 -3.68 1.00
N LEU A 38 5.59 -2.92 1.26
CA LEU A 38 4.60 -2.59 0.23
C LEU A 38 5.18 -1.73 -0.90
N SER A 39 5.99 -0.72 -0.57
CA SER A 39 6.67 0.12 -1.56
C SER A 39 7.54 -0.73 -2.48
N THR A 40 8.44 -1.51 -1.90
CA THR A 40 9.35 -2.37 -2.66
C THR A 40 8.60 -3.43 -3.45
N HIS A 41 7.53 -4.00 -2.89
CA HIS A 41 6.72 -4.97 -3.61
C HIS A 41 6.07 -4.39 -4.87
N THR A 42 5.58 -3.15 -4.76
CA THR A 42 4.99 -2.41 -5.88
C THR A 42 6.06 -2.06 -6.93
N GLU A 43 7.25 -1.64 -6.49
CA GLU A 43 8.40 -1.34 -7.36
C GLU A 43 8.91 -2.58 -8.11
N GLN A 44 8.79 -3.76 -7.49
CA GLN A 44 9.14 -5.06 -8.09
C GLN A 44 7.97 -5.68 -8.88
N GLY A 45 6.94 -4.90 -9.24
CA GLY A 45 5.83 -5.34 -10.08
C GLY A 45 4.97 -6.44 -9.45
N GLY A 46 4.93 -6.55 -8.12
CA GLY A 46 4.21 -7.61 -7.41
C GLY A 46 5.00 -8.93 -7.28
N SER A 47 6.29 -8.97 -7.63
CA SER A 47 7.10 -10.19 -7.46
C SER A 47 7.51 -10.40 -6.00
N LEU A 48 7.14 -11.55 -5.42
CA LEU A 48 7.58 -11.93 -4.07
C LEU A 48 9.09 -12.15 -4.00
N GLU A 49 9.66 -12.80 -5.00
CA GLU A 49 11.08 -13.11 -5.11
C GLU A 49 11.91 -11.84 -5.33
N GLY A 50 11.44 -10.95 -6.21
CA GLY A 50 12.07 -9.63 -6.44
C GLY A 50 12.07 -8.80 -5.17
N THR A 51 10.94 -8.78 -4.45
CA THR A 51 10.80 -8.06 -3.17
C THR A 51 11.74 -8.63 -2.11
N ALA A 52 11.78 -9.96 -1.98
CA ALA A 52 12.65 -10.66 -1.03
C ALA A 52 14.12 -10.34 -1.27
N ARG A 53 14.55 -10.36 -2.54
CA ARG A 53 15.90 -10.00 -2.95
C ARG A 53 16.22 -8.55 -2.63
N ALA A 54 15.33 -7.62 -2.97
CA ALA A 54 15.53 -6.19 -2.75
C ALA A 54 15.59 -5.82 -1.25
N LEU A 55 14.85 -6.54 -0.40
CA LEU A 55 14.82 -6.30 1.04
C LEU A 55 15.79 -7.17 1.84
N PHE A 56 16.56 -8.05 1.18
CA PHE A 56 17.45 -9.02 1.82
C PHE A 56 16.75 -9.88 2.89
N VAL A 57 15.53 -10.33 2.60
CA VAL A 57 14.74 -11.22 3.48
C VAL A 57 14.31 -12.48 2.74
N HIS A 58 13.83 -13.47 3.48
CA HIS A 58 13.26 -14.67 2.89
C HIS A 58 11.88 -14.38 2.25
N VAL A 59 11.52 -15.10 1.19
CA VAL A 59 10.23 -14.93 0.48
C VAL A 59 9.02 -15.14 1.40
N ASN A 60 9.12 -16.04 2.39
CA ASN A 60 8.07 -16.24 3.39
C ASN A 60 7.89 -15.01 4.31
N THR A 61 8.96 -14.28 4.61
CA THR A 61 8.87 -13.02 5.35
C THR A 61 8.10 -11.97 4.56
N VAL A 62 8.34 -11.88 3.25
CA VAL A 62 7.54 -11.01 2.37
C VAL A 62 6.07 -11.41 2.38
N ARG A 63 5.77 -12.71 2.18
CA ARG A 63 4.39 -13.22 2.20
C ARG A 63 3.69 -12.91 3.52
N TYR A 64 4.37 -13.12 4.64
CA TYR A 64 3.85 -12.79 5.96
C TYR A 64 3.54 -11.29 6.10
N ARG A 65 4.47 -10.42 5.69
CA ARG A 65 4.26 -8.97 5.74
C ARG A 65 3.13 -8.50 4.82
N LEU A 66 2.99 -9.06 3.62
CA LEU A 66 1.87 -8.74 2.72
C LEU A 66 0.53 -9.19 3.29
N ARG A 67 0.46 -10.36 3.94
CA ARG A 67 -0.74 -10.76 4.69
C ARG A 67 -1.04 -9.78 5.82
N ARG A 68 -0.02 -9.31 6.54
CA ARG A 68 -0.21 -8.32 7.59
C ARG A 68 -0.72 -6.97 7.05
N ILE A 69 -0.26 -6.55 5.87
CA ILE A 69 -0.78 -5.37 5.18
C ILE A 69 -2.27 -5.55 4.85
N GLU A 70 -2.67 -6.72 4.35
CA GLU A 70 -4.08 -7.05 4.09
C GLU A 70 -4.92 -7.00 5.36
N GLU A 71 -4.43 -7.55 6.48
CA GLU A 71 -5.12 -7.47 7.78
C GLU A 71 -5.28 -6.02 8.29
N VAL A 72 -4.30 -5.16 8.04
CA VAL A 72 -4.32 -3.76 8.51
C VAL A 72 -5.20 -2.87 7.64
N THR A 73 -5.22 -3.11 6.33
CA THR A 73 -5.87 -2.22 5.35
C THR A 73 -7.18 -2.77 4.81
N GLY A 74 -7.44 -4.07 4.98
CA GLY A 74 -8.53 -4.78 4.32
C GLY A 74 -8.29 -5.03 2.83
N LEU A 75 -7.10 -4.73 2.30
CA LEU A 75 -6.79 -4.78 0.86
C LEU A 75 -5.67 -5.78 0.59
N ALA A 76 -5.90 -6.73 -0.33
CA ALA A 76 -4.95 -7.77 -0.65
C ALA A 76 -3.92 -7.30 -1.70
N PRO A 77 -2.61 -7.16 -1.39
CA PRO A 77 -1.62 -6.69 -2.36
C PRO A 77 -1.44 -7.62 -3.57
N SER A 78 -1.87 -8.88 -3.45
CA SER A 78 -1.88 -9.87 -4.54
C SER A 78 -3.01 -9.67 -5.53
N HIS A 79 -4.08 -8.97 -5.16
CA HIS A 79 -5.21 -8.68 -6.04
C HIS A 79 -4.96 -7.37 -6.81
N PRO A 80 -5.00 -7.37 -8.15
CA PRO A 80 -4.61 -6.20 -8.95
C PRO A 80 -5.37 -4.92 -8.62
N ARG A 81 -6.67 -5.04 -8.31
CA ARG A 81 -7.52 -3.89 -7.97
C ARG A 81 -7.10 -3.26 -6.64
N ASP A 82 -6.82 -4.09 -5.65
CA ASP A 82 -6.46 -3.69 -4.30
C ASP A 82 -5.04 -3.12 -4.29
N ALA A 83 -4.12 -3.76 -5.02
CA ALA A 83 -2.77 -3.25 -5.24
C ALA A 83 -2.77 -1.86 -5.87
N TYR A 84 -3.68 -1.60 -6.81
CA TYR A 84 -3.85 -0.26 -7.38
C TYR A 84 -4.32 0.75 -6.33
N THR A 85 -5.34 0.42 -5.53
CA THR A 85 -5.83 1.26 -4.43
C THR A 85 -4.73 1.57 -3.41
N LEU A 86 -3.98 0.54 -2.99
CA LEU A 86 -2.82 0.67 -2.11
C LEU A 86 -1.77 1.61 -2.69
N ARG A 87 -1.45 1.49 -3.99
CA ARG A 87 -0.49 2.36 -4.67
C ARG A 87 -0.93 3.82 -4.71
N VAL A 88 -2.21 4.07 -4.96
CA VAL A 88 -2.77 5.44 -4.95
C VAL A 88 -2.72 6.01 -3.53
N ALA A 89 -3.10 5.24 -2.51
CA ALA A 89 -3.02 5.67 -1.12
C ALA A 89 -1.58 6.01 -0.69
N MET A 90 -0.61 5.16 -1.04
CA MET A 90 0.82 5.40 -0.81
C MET A 90 1.31 6.70 -1.46
N THR A 91 0.86 6.97 -2.68
CA THR A 91 1.22 8.19 -3.42
C THR A 91 0.63 9.43 -2.74
N LEU A 92 -0.65 9.40 -2.40
CA LEU A 92 -1.34 10.51 -1.72
C LEU A 92 -0.76 10.79 -0.33
N GLY A 93 -0.43 9.74 0.42
CA GLY A 93 0.19 9.84 1.73
C GLY A 93 1.54 10.54 1.67
N ARG A 94 2.43 10.10 0.78
CA ARG A 94 3.75 10.73 0.58
C ARG A 94 3.67 12.19 0.14
N LEU A 95 2.67 12.56 -0.67
CA LEU A 95 2.45 13.94 -1.08
C LEU A 95 1.99 14.86 0.07
N ARG A 96 1.29 14.30 1.07
CA ARG A 96 0.78 15.06 2.23
C ARG A 96 1.75 15.09 3.41
N GLU A 97 2.48 14.00 3.62
CA GLU A 97 3.36 13.79 4.76
C GLU A 97 4.78 13.44 4.24
N PRO A 98 5.49 14.39 3.61
CA PRO A 98 6.82 14.14 3.07
C PRO A 98 7.80 13.82 4.22
N GLY A 99 8.31 12.59 4.25
CA GLY A 99 9.26 12.11 5.26
C GLY A 99 8.74 11.05 6.23
N ALA A 100 7.47 10.63 6.09
CA ALA A 100 6.90 9.48 6.80
C ALA A 100 7.48 8.14 6.31
#